data_AF-A0A1M3H2Q2-F1
#
_entry.id   AF-A0A1M3H2Q2-F1
#
_cell.length_a   1.000
_cell.length_b   1.000
_cell.length_c   1.000
_cell.angle_alpha   90.00
_cell.angle_beta   90.00
_cell.angle_gamma   90.00
#
_symmetry.space_group_name_H-M   'P 1'
#
loop_
_entity.id
_entity.type
_entity.pdbx_description
1 polymer ?
#
loop_
_entity_poly.entity_id
_entity_poly.type
_entity_poly.pdbx_seq_one_letter_code
_entity_poly.pdbx_strand_id
1 'polypeptide(L)'
;MSTLEITSHSARRARTRSLVQLGGLISKAGLLETFNITLGEDLQKSPEMKEPIATLFKGLLILNEMAQSEDIYPLWTYQGLEALAKENMKP
;
A
#
# COMPACT_ATOMS: atom_id res chain seq x y z
N MET A 1 30.37 -12.76 9.01
CA MET A 1 29.22 -11.96 8.53
C MET A 1 29.50 -11.59 7.09
N SER A 2 28.85 -12.25 6.13
CA SER A 2 29.05 -11.99 4.70
C SER A 2 28.33 -10.70 4.31
N THR A 3 29.09 -9.66 4.02
CA THR A 3 28.61 -8.41 3.43
C THR A 3 28.07 -8.75 2.04
N LEU A 4 26.77 -8.98 1.93
CA LEU A 4 26.10 -9.13 0.64
C LEU A 4 26.24 -7.78 -0.08
N GLU A 5 27.09 -7.73 -1.11
CA GLU A 5 27.13 -6.61 -2.03
C GLU A 5 25.75 -6.48 -2.69
N ILE A 6 24.97 -5.53 -2.21
CA ILE A 6 23.68 -5.20 -2.80
C ILE A 6 23.98 -4.51 -4.13
N THR A 7 24.05 -5.29 -5.21
CA THR A 7 24.11 -4.74 -6.56
C THR A 7 22.88 -3.86 -6.82
N SER A 8 23.03 -2.84 -7.65
CA SER A 8 21.91 -1.97 -8.06
C SER A 8 20.70 -2.76 -8.60
N HIS A 9 20.97 -3.91 -9.23
CA HIS A 9 19.95 -4.82 -9.74
C HIS A 9 19.18 -5.54 -8.63
N SER A 10 19.87 -6.07 -7.60
CA SER A 10 19.22 -6.73 -6.46
C SER A 10 18.42 -5.74 -5.62
N ALA A 11 18.96 -4.53 -5.40
CA ALA A 11 18.25 -3.43 -4.74
C ALA A 11 16.96 -3.06 -5.48
N ARG A 12 17.03 -2.89 -6.81
CA ARG A 12 15.85 -2.56 -7.64
C ARG A 12 14.78 -3.65 -7.53
N ARG A 13 15.18 -4.92 -7.63
CA ARG A 13 14.25 -6.05 -7.55
C ARG A 13 13.57 -6.13 -6.18
N ALA A 14 14.33 -5.91 -5.10
CA ALA A 14 13.77 -5.87 -3.75
C ALA A 14 12.76 -4.72 -3.62
N ARG A 15 13.12 -3.51 -4.08
CA ARG A 15 12.22 -2.34 -4.07
C ARG A 15 10.93 -2.60 -4.84
N THR A 16 11.01 -3.14 -6.06
CA THR A 16 9.82 -3.47 -6.86
C THR A 16 8.93 -4.46 -6.12
N ARG A 17 9.51 -5.49 -5.50
CA ARG A 17 8.76 -6.47 -4.71
C ARG A 17 8.01 -5.81 -3.54
N SER A 18 8.68 -4.95 -2.78
CA SER A 18 8.05 -4.22 -1.67
C SER A 18 6.91 -3.32 -2.15
N LEU A 19 7.10 -2.59 -3.26
CA LEU A 19 6.04 -1.74 -3.84
C LEU A 19 4.84 -2.57 -4.28
N VAL A 20 5.05 -3.74 -4.89
CA VAL A 20 3.96 -4.66 -5.26
C VAL A 20 3.24 -5.18 -4.02
N GLN A 21 3.96 -5.55 -2.96
CA GLN A 21 3.36 -6.00 -1.70
C GLN A 21 2.51 -4.90 -1.05
N LEU A 22 2.98 -3.65 -1.04
CA LEU A 22 2.23 -2.49 -0.55
C LEU A 22 0.99 -2.21 -1.41
N GLY A 23 1.11 -2.29 -2.74
CA GLY A 23 -0.06 -2.21 -3.64
C GLY A 23 -1.09 -3.30 -3.38
N GLY A 24 -0.62 -4.51 -3.03
CA GLY A 24 -1.49 -5.60 -2.58
C GLY A 24 -2.28 -5.27 -1.31
N LEU A 25 -1.70 -4.52 -0.37
CA LEU A 25 -2.42 -4.07 0.83
C LEU A 25 -3.52 -3.05 0.49
N ILE A 26 -3.26 -2.13 -0.45
CA ILE A 26 -4.28 -1.17 -0.95
C ILE A 26 -5.47 -1.93 -1.54
N SER A 27 -5.21 -2.97 -2.35
CA SER A 27 -6.26 -3.83 -2.91
C SER A 27 -7.03 -4.60 -1.83
N LYS A 28 -6.34 -5.24 -0.89
CA LYS A 28 -6.98 -5.99 0.21
C LYS A 28 -7.83 -5.11 1.12
N ALA A 29 -7.48 -3.84 1.27
CA ALA A 29 -8.25 -2.88 2.04
C ALA A 29 -9.50 -2.34 1.32
N GLY A 30 -9.79 -2.80 0.09
CA GLY A 30 -10.95 -2.38 -0.71
C GLY A 30 -10.84 -0.95 -1.26
N LEU A 31 -9.63 -0.40 -1.28
CA LEU A 31 -9.42 1.00 -1.68
C LEU A 31 -9.46 1.20 -3.20
N LEU A 32 -9.23 0.14 -3.98
CA LEU A 32 -9.34 0.25 -5.45
C LEU A 32 -10.79 0.54 -5.85
N GLU A 33 -11.74 -0.18 -5.26
CA GLU A 33 -13.16 0.00 -5.49
C GLU A 33 -13.63 1.34 -4.91
N THR A 34 -13.19 1.66 -3.70
CA THR A 34 -13.57 2.91 -3.00
C THR A 34 -13.18 4.16 -3.81
N PHE A 35 -12.01 4.15 -4.44
CA PHE A 35 -11.51 5.27 -5.24
C PHE A 35 -11.71 5.10 -6.75
N ASN A 36 -12.42 4.06 -7.19
CA ASN A 36 -12.66 3.76 -8.61
C ASN A 36 -11.37 3.65 -9.44
N ILE A 37 -10.39 2.90 -8.93
CA ILE A 37 -9.10 2.66 -9.60
C ILE A 37 -9.17 1.35 -10.38
N THR A 38 -9.00 1.45 -11.70
CA THR A 38 -8.95 0.30 -12.60
C THR A 38 -7.53 -0.25 -12.69
N LEU A 39 -7.36 -1.53 -12.32
CA LEU A 39 -6.07 -2.22 -12.51
C LEU A 39 -5.83 -2.54 -13.98
N GLY A 40 -4.57 -2.54 -14.39
CA GLY A 40 -4.15 -2.82 -15.77
C GLY A 40 -4.03 -1.57 -16.65
N GLU A 41 -4.53 -0.42 -16.19
CA GLU A 41 -4.29 0.87 -16.84
C GLU A 41 -2.94 1.49 -16.46
N ASP A 42 -2.40 2.31 -17.37
CA ASP A 42 -1.28 3.19 -17.04
C ASP A 42 -1.82 4.35 -16.21
N LEU A 43 -1.78 4.17 -14.88
CA LEU A 43 -2.20 5.15 -13.88
C LEU A 43 -1.57 6.55 -14.08
N GLN A 44 -0.43 6.67 -14.74
CA GLN A 44 0.22 7.97 -14.96
C GLN A 44 -0.29 8.66 -16.23
N LYS A 45 -0.70 7.89 -17.24
CA LYS A 45 -1.06 8.42 -18.57
C LYS A 45 -2.55 8.42 -18.83
N SER A 46 -3.31 7.55 -18.16
CA SER A 46 -4.75 7.46 -18.30
C SER A 46 -5.40 8.74 -17.73
N PRO A 47 -6.08 9.54 -18.57
CA PRO A 47 -6.78 10.73 -18.09
C PRO A 47 -7.87 10.38 -17.07
N GLU A 48 -8.52 9.24 -17.25
CA GLU A 48 -9.59 8.73 -16.38
C GLU A 48 -9.08 8.38 -14.98
N MET A 49 -7.80 8.00 -14.85
CA MET A 49 -7.20 7.66 -13.56
C MET A 49 -6.65 8.88 -12.80
N LYS A 50 -6.57 10.05 -13.44
CA LYS A 50 -5.98 11.25 -12.82
C LYS A 50 -6.69 11.66 -11.53
N GLU A 51 -8.03 11.74 -11.55
CA GLU A 51 -8.84 12.11 -10.39
C GLU A 51 -8.89 11.01 -9.31
N PRO A 52 -9.14 9.72 -9.65
CA PRO A 52 -9.00 8.60 -8.72
C PRO A 52 -7.68 8.59 -7.95
N ILE A 53 -6.55 8.74 -8.65
CA ILE A 53 -5.22 8.70 -8.04
C ILE A 53 -4.99 9.91 -7.14
N ALA A 54 -5.39 11.12 -7.57
CA ALA A 54 -5.27 12.32 -6.76
C ALA A 54 -6.09 12.19 -5.47
N THR A 55 -7.28 11.59 -5.56
CA THR A 55 -8.16 11.38 -4.42
C THR A 55 -7.59 10.33 -3.45
N LEU A 56 -7.11 9.19 -3.96
CA LEU A 56 -6.38 8.20 -3.15
C LEU A 56 -5.18 8.85 -2.46
N PHE A 57 -4.40 9.64 -3.19
CA PHE A 57 -3.23 10.32 -2.64
C PHE A 57 -3.60 11.24 -1.48
N LYS A 58 -4.68 12.05 -1.61
CA LYS A 58 -5.14 12.89 -0.50
C LYS A 58 -5.59 12.05 0.70
N GLY A 59 -6.28 10.92 0.48
CA GLY A 59 -6.64 9.98 1.54
C GLY A 59 -5.42 9.43 2.28
N LEU A 60 -4.36 9.05 1.56
CA LEU A 60 -3.10 8.58 2.15
C LEU A 60 -2.36 9.66 2.94
N LEU A 61 -2.44 10.93 2.53
CA LEU A 61 -1.89 12.05 3.30
C LEU A 61 -2.59 12.20 4.66
N ILE A 62 -3.93 12.12 4.68
CA ILE A 62 -4.71 12.16 5.92
C ILE A 62 -4.37 10.95 6.80
N LEU A 63 -4.28 9.75 6.20
CA LEU A 63 -3.87 8.54 6.92
C LEU A 63 -2.50 8.72 7.59
N ASN A 64 -1.54 9.32 6.87
CA ASN A 64 -0.21 9.59 7.41
C ASN A 64 -0.26 10.60 8.56
N GLU A 65 -1.03 11.68 8.44
CA GLU A 65 -1.26 12.65 9.53
C GLU A 65 -1.82 11.96 10.78
N MET A 66 -2.84 11.11 10.62
CA MET A 66 -3.42 10.34 11.72
C MET A 66 -2.41 9.39 12.36
N ALA A 67 -1.61 8.69 11.54
CA ALA A 67 -0.62 7.72 12.00
C ALA A 67 0.52 8.32 12.84
N GLN A 68 0.77 9.63 12.75
CA GLN A 68 1.77 10.33 13.58
C GLN A 68 1.27 10.64 15.00
N SER A 69 0.01 10.35 15.33
CA SER A 69 -0.53 10.56 16.68
C SER A 69 0.00 9.49 17.65
N GLU A 70 0.34 9.87 18.89
CA GLU A 70 1.07 9.04 19.86
C GLU A 70 0.44 7.66 20.12
N ASP A 71 -0.89 7.56 20.16
CA ASP A 71 -1.60 6.31 20.46
C ASP A 71 -2.06 5.51 19.23
N ILE A 72 -2.00 6.11 18.04
CA ILE A 72 -2.61 5.51 16.85
C ILE A 72 -1.77 4.35 16.32
N TYR A 73 -0.45 4.49 16.31
CA TYR A 73 0.43 3.47 15.74
C TYR A 73 0.35 2.12 16.48
N PRO A 74 0.42 2.06 17.83
CA PRO A 74 0.25 0.80 18.56
C PRO A 74 -1.16 0.21 18.41
N LEU A 75 -2.20 1.06 18.47
CA LEU A 75 -3.59 0.64 18.34
C LEU A 75 -3.87 0.00 16.97
N TRP A 76 -3.47 0.67 15.89
CA TRP A 76 -3.64 0.16 14.54
C TRP A 76 -2.78 -1.06 14.26
N THR A 77 -1.63 -1.21 14.90
CA THR A 77 -0.84 -2.44 14.81
C THR A 77 -1.64 -3.62 15.35
N TYR A 78 -2.23 -3.50 16.54
CA TYR A 78 -3.05 -4.55 17.13
C TYR A 78 -4.27 -4.89 16.25
N GLN A 79 -5.04 -3.87 15.86
CA GLN A 79 -6.24 -4.04 15.03
C GLN A 79 -5.92 -4.59 13.64
N GLY A 80 -4.82 -4.14 13.04
CA GLY A 80 -4.36 -4.56 11.72
C GLY A 80 -3.92 -6.02 11.69
N LEU A 81 -3.23 -6.49 12.73
CA LEU A 81 -2.87 -7.92 12.86
C LEU A 81 -4.11 -8.80 12.94
N GLU A 82 -5.12 -8.40 13.72
CA GLU A 82 -6.39 -9.11 13.80
C GLU A 82 -7.12 -9.14 12.45
N ALA A 83 -7.19 -8.01 11.75
CA ALA A 83 -7.81 -7.92 10.43
C ALA A 83 -7.12 -8.80 9.39
N LEU A 84 -5.77 -8.79 9.34
CA LEU A 84 -4.99 -9.62 8.43
C LEU A 84 -5.18 -11.12 8.70
N ALA A 85 -5.25 -11.52 9.98
CA ALA A 85 -5.52 -12.90 10.34
C ALA A 85 -6.90 -13.36 9.84
N LYS A 86 -7.93 -12.53 10.02
CA LYS A 86 -9.29 -12.80 9.51
C LYS A 86 -9.32 -12.90 7.99
N GLU A 87 -8.62 -12.02 7.28
CA GLU A 87 -8.57 -12.04 5.81
C GLU A 87 -7.95 -13.33 5.27
N ASN A 88 -6.88 -13.82 5.90
CA ASN A 88 -6.20 -15.04 5.48
C ASN A 88 -6.99 -16.33 5.80
N MET A 89 -8.06 -16.24 6.59
CA MET A 89 -8.96 -17.35 6.92
C MET A 89 -10.19 -17.42 6.01
N LYS A 90 -10.38 -16.45 5.09
CA LYS A 90 -11.46 -16.53 4.11
C LYS A 90 -11.16 -17.67 3.10
N PRO A 91 -12.14 -18.52 2.80
CA PRO A 91 -11.97 -19.69 1.93
C PRO A 91 -11.66 -19.34 0.47
#